data_AF-A0A940A652-F1
#
_entry.id   AF-A0A940A652-F1
#
_cell.length_a   1.000
_cell.length_b   1.000
_cell.length_c   1.000
_cell.angle_alpha   90.00
_cell.angle_beta   90.00
_cell.angle_gamma   90.00
#
_symmetry.space_group_name_H-M   'P 1'
#
loop_
_entity.id
_entity.type
_entity.pdbx_description
1 polymer ?
#
loop_
_entity_poly.entity_id
_entity_poly.type
_entity_poly.pdbx_seq_one_letter_code
_entity_poly.pdbx_strand_id
1 'polypeptide(L)'
;MKKFFSLLSIALIAMIGFSACNTDDENEARVLSGEWEGDWGMFYDYQYDNGAIDRFYASNTYIKLTPDHSNATHGTGIQEDYYRRGPYEYRWFKFNWEVRDGVIYLTYPHDHELDVDIYDYQLSNDYFTGYFGDSNSRFRMSKLTDFYYWTPAVYIDSYYGYTLYDYLYSNKYEGTAKSKDFKAEGKVIKNGRDLTHGGEK
;
A
#
# COMPACT_ATOMS: atom_id res chain seq x y z
N MET A 1 -62.83 -10.31 -1.11
CA MET A 1 -61.67 -10.86 -1.87
C MET A 1 -61.16 -9.71 -2.73
N LYS A 2 -59.93 -9.15 -2.71
CA LYS A 2 -58.56 -9.48 -2.24
C LYS A 2 -57.89 -8.12 -1.93
N LYS A 3 -57.34 -7.84 -0.74
CA LYS A 3 -55.93 -7.98 -0.29
C LYS A 3 -54.85 -7.29 -1.18
N PHE A 4 -54.30 -6.21 -0.59
CA PHE A 4 -52.87 -5.88 -0.37
C PHE A 4 -51.91 -5.35 -1.46
N PHE A 5 -51.00 -4.47 -0.97
CA PHE A 5 -49.67 -4.01 -1.43
C PHE A 5 -49.63 -2.88 -2.48
N SER A 6 -48.77 -1.86 -2.41
CA SER A 6 -47.76 -1.42 -1.43
C SER A 6 -47.37 0.02 -1.82
N LEU A 7 -47.15 0.90 -0.83
CA LEU A 7 -46.50 2.20 -1.03
C LEU A 7 -45.03 1.96 -1.44
N LEU A 8 -44.62 2.47 -2.60
CA LEU A 8 -43.20 2.57 -2.95
C LEU A 8 -42.67 3.89 -2.39
N SER A 9 -42.13 3.85 -1.17
CA SER A 9 -41.26 4.89 -0.64
C SER A 9 -39.97 4.88 -1.45
N ILE A 10 -39.74 5.90 -2.27
CA ILE A 10 -38.42 6.18 -2.83
C ILE A 10 -37.56 6.67 -1.67
N ALA A 11 -36.74 5.78 -1.11
CA ALA A 11 -35.70 6.16 -0.19
C ALA A 11 -34.71 7.06 -0.95
N LEU A 12 -34.72 8.34 -0.60
CA LEU A 12 -33.70 9.30 -1.00
C LEU A 12 -32.39 8.80 -0.35
N ILE A 13 -31.52 8.15 -1.11
CA ILE A 13 -30.15 7.93 -0.66
C ILE A 13 -29.54 9.33 -0.61
N ALA A 14 -29.45 9.88 0.60
CA ALA A 14 -28.57 10.99 0.87
C ALA A 14 -27.16 10.51 0.56
N MET A 15 -26.67 10.79 -0.64
CA MET A 15 -25.24 10.89 -0.87
C MET A 15 -24.78 12.03 0.03
N ILE A 16 -24.30 11.68 1.21
CA ILE A 16 -23.50 12.61 1.99
C ILE A 16 -22.19 12.69 1.21
N GLY A 17 -22.16 13.55 0.19
CA GLY A 17 -20.92 14.11 -0.30
C GLY A 17 -20.37 14.92 0.84
N PHE A 18 -19.50 14.29 1.63
CA PHE A 18 -18.75 14.99 2.65
C PHE A 18 -17.84 15.99 1.94
N SER A 19 -18.27 17.25 2.02
CA SER A 19 -17.49 18.46 2.12
C SER A 19 -15.98 18.31 1.92
N ALA A 20 -15.48 18.89 0.82
CA ALA A 20 -14.09 19.28 0.60
C ALA A 20 -13.64 20.34 1.62
N CYS A 21 -13.46 19.92 2.87
CA CYS A 21 -12.71 20.65 3.88
C CYS A 21 -11.40 19.90 4.04
N ASN A 22 -10.25 20.54 3.80
CA ASN A 22 -8.91 19.96 3.92
C ASN A 22 -8.67 19.19 5.25
N THR A 23 -9.52 19.38 6.26
CA THR A 23 -9.54 18.59 7.50
C THR A 23 -9.86 17.11 7.32
N ASP A 24 -10.59 16.73 6.27
CA ASP A 24 -10.93 15.31 6.05
C ASP A 24 -9.70 14.57 5.50
N ASP A 25 -9.04 15.10 4.47
CA ASP A 25 -7.77 14.58 3.96
C ASP A 25 -6.65 14.58 5.03
N GLU A 26 -6.54 15.63 5.85
CA GLU A 26 -5.56 15.68 6.95
C GLU A 26 -5.80 14.58 7.99
N ASN A 27 -7.07 14.35 8.37
CA ASN A 27 -7.42 13.29 9.31
C ASN A 27 -7.15 11.91 8.72
N GLU A 28 -7.50 11.70 7.45
CA GLU A 28 -7.23 10.46 6.73
C GLU A 28 -5.74 10.20 6.61
N ALA A 29 -4.95 11.19 6.18
CA ALA A 29 -3.49 11.11 6.14
C ALA A 29 -2.88 10.80 7.51
N ARG A 30 -3.43 11.38 8.58
CA ARG A 30 -2.99 11.10 9.96
C ARG A 30 -3.23 9.64 10.35
N VAL A 31 -4.38 9.07 10.03
CA VAL A 31 -4.67 7.65 10.30
C VAL A 31 -3.89 6.74 9.33
N LEU A 32 -3.61 7.18 8.10
CA LEU A 32 -2.86 6.43 7.11
C LEU A 32 -1.38 6.33 7.49
N SER A 33 -0.83 7.39 8.07
CA SER A 33 0.56 7.47 8.50
C SER A 33 0.90 6.39 9.53
N GLY A 34 2.00 5.68 9.29
CA GLY A 34 2.43 4.56 10.13
C GLY A 34 2.84 3.34 9.32
N GLU A 35 2.78 2.19 9.98
CA GLU A 35 3.25 0.90 9.46
C GLU A 35 2.07 -0.06 9.37
N TRP A 36 2.03 -0.80 8.26
CA TRP A 36 0.93 -1.66 7.87
C TRP A 36 1.47 -2.97 7.31
N GLU A 37 0.72 -4.06 7.51
CA GLU A 37 1.01 -5.34 6.85
C GLU A 37 -0.25 -6.05 6.38
N GLY A 38 -0.14 -6.83 5.31
CA GLY A 38 -1.22 -7.69 4.86
C GLY A 38 -1.16 -8.02 3.38
N ASP A 39 -2.33 -8.24 2.80
CA ASP A 39 -2.46 -8.52 1.38
C ASP A 39 -2.58 -7.21 0.60
N TRP A 40 -1.56 -6.92 -0.20
CA TRP A 40 -1.47 -5.79 -1.11
C TRP A 40 -1.58 -6.20 -2.59
N GLY A 41 -1.87 -7.48 -2.86
CA GLY A 41 -2.08 -8.01 -4.21
C GLY A 41 -0.83 -8.02 -5.09
N MET A 42 0.38 -7.98 -4.54
CA MET A 42 1.60 -7.81 -5.33
C MET A 42 2.08 -9.11 -5.99
N PHE A 43 2.70 -8.99 -7.16
CA PHE A 43 3.40 -10.08 -7.83
C PHE A 43 4.65 -9.58 -8.59
N TYR A 44 5.53 -10.52 -8.96
CA TYR A 44 6.53 -10.30 -10.01
C TYR A 44 6.55 -11.45 -11.02
N ASP A 45 6.91 -11.13 -12.26
CA ASP A 45 7.21 -12.11 -13.30
C ASP A 45 8.72 -12.27 -13.44
N TYR A 46 9.19 -13.51 -13.38
CA TYR A 46 10.60 -13.88 -13.48
C TYR A 46 10.85 -14.65 -14.76
N GLN A 47 11.84 -14.19 -15.54
CA GLN A 47 12.32 -14.90 -16.71
C GLN A 47 13.61 -15.63 -16.37
N TYR A 48 13.58 -16.96 -16.46
CA TYR A 48 14.76 -17.82 -16.34
C TYR A 48 15.66 -17.69 -17.58
N ASP A 49 16.93 -18.04 -17.46
CA ASP A 49 17.89 -17.99 -18.58
C ASP A 49 17.53 -18.92 -19.75
N ASN A 50 16.71 -19.96 -19.49
CA ASN A 50 16.14 -20.83 -20.53
C ASN A 50 14.92 -20.22 -21.26
N GLY A 51 14.51 -19.00 -20.90
CA GLY A 51 13.39 -18.27 -21.50
C GLY A 51 12.02 -18.54 -20.86
N ALA A 52 11.89 -19.50 -19.93
CA ALA A 52 10.64 -19.73 -19.21
C ALA A 52 10.28 -18.53 -18.33
N ILE A 53 8.98 -18.26 -18.20
CA ILE A 53 8.46 -17.15 -17.40
C ILE A 53 7.49 -17.71 -16.36
N ASP A 54 7.77 -17.44 -15.09
CA ASP A 54 6.89 -17.78 -13.97
C ASP A 54 6.47 -16.52 -13.21
N ARG A 55 5.22 -16.51 -12.74
CA ARG A 55 4.68 -15.48 -11.85
C ARG A 55 4.73 -15.91 -10.40
N PHE A 56 5.20 -15.02 -9.53
CA PHE A 56 5.23 -15.21 -8.08
C PHE A 56 4.42 -14.14 -7.39
N TYR A 57 3.42 -14.56 -6.63
CA TYR A 57 2.57 -13.68 -5.83
C TYR A 57 3.15 -13.49 -4.43
N ALA A 58 3.09 -12.26 -3.94
CA ALA A 58 3.45 -11.93 -2.59
C ALA A 58 2.51 -12.65 -1.62
N SER A 59 3.08 -13.19 -0.55
CA SER A 59 2.33 -13.82 0.53
C SER A 59 1.99 -12.87 1.67
N ASN A 60 2.70 -11.74 1.74
CA ASN A 60 2.48 -10.64 2.65
C ASN A 60 3.21 -9.42 2.07
N THR A 61 2.69 -8.24 2.36
CA THR A 61 3.34 -6.97 2.04
C THR A 61 3.38 -6.13 3.29
N TYR A 62 4.53 -5.52 3.56
CA TYR A 62 4.71 -4.48 4.58
C TYR A 62 4.79 -3.12 3.91
N ILE A 63 4.12 -2.12 4.47
CA ILE A 63 4.17 -0.74 3.99
C ILE A 63 4.38 0.19 5.18
N LYS A 64 5.27 1.17 5.00
CA LYS A 64 5.42 2.30 5.91
C LYS A 64 5.18 3.59 5.17
N LEU A 65 4.26 4.40 5.66
CA LEU A 65 3.94 5.73 5.14
C LEU A 65 4.41 6.78 6.14
N THR A 66 5.39 7.58 5.74
CA THR A 66 6.01 8.63 6.53
C THR A 66 5.58 9.99 5.99
N PRO A 67 4.83 10.81 6.75
CA PRO A 67 4.45 12.15 6.32
C PRO A 67 5.67 13.08 6.35
N ASP A 68 5.73 14.04 5.41
CA ASP A 68 6.87 14.97 5.31
C ASP A 68 6.99 15.91 6.53
N HIS A 69 5.87 16.22 7.16
CA HIS A 69 5.81 16.95 8.42
C HIS A 69 4.52 16.60 9.19
N SER A 70 4.38 17.12 10.42
CA SER A 70 3.14 16.97 11.17
C SER A 70 1.97 17.49 10.33
N ASN A 71 0.92 16.70 10.22
CA ASN A 71 -0.31 17.04 9.49
C ASN A 71 -0.14 17.15 7.96
N ALA A 72 0.98 16.68 7.39
CA ALA A 72 1.10 16.59 5.95
C ALA A 72 0.08 15.58 5.40
N THR A 73 -0.58 15.93 4.30
CA THR A 73 -1.40 15.01 3.51
C THR A 73 -0.56 14.23 2.48
N HIS A 74 0.76 14.34 2.54
CA HIS A 74 1.67 13.68 1.62
C HIS A 74 2.97 13.26 2.33
N GLY A 75 3.71 12.39 1.67
CA GLY A 75 5.07 12.08 2.06
C GLY A 75 5.69 10.94 1.28
N THR A 76 6.60 10.24 1.94
CA THR A 76 7.32 9.11 1.35
C THR A 76 6.89 7.80 1.99
N GLY A 77 7.02 6.71 1.23
CA GLY A 77 6.73 5.38 1.69
C GLY A 77 7.75 4.34 1.24
N ILE A 78 7.82 3.27 2.01
CA ILE A 78 8.52 2.04 1.64
C ILE A 78 7.52 0.89 1.57
N GLN A 79 7.77 -0.03 0.65
CA GLN A 79 7.01 -1.27 0.48
C GLN A 79 7.98 -2.45 0.45
N GLU A 80 7.64 -3.52 1.14
CA GLU A 80 8.35 -4.79 1.11
C GLU A 80 7.37 -5.93 0.85
N ASP A 81 7.53 -6.59 -0.30
CA ASP A 81 6.69 -7.72 -0.69
C ASP A 81 7.43 -9.02 -0.42
N TYR A 82 6.84 -9.90 0.39
CA TYR A 82 7.45 -11.14 0.85
C TYR A 82 6.92 -12.35 0.10
N TYR A 83 7.81 -13.18 -0.41
CA TYR A 83 7.47 -14.31 -1.27
C TYR A 83 7.88 -15.65 -0.63
N ARG A 84 6.90 -16.55 -0.44
CA ARG A 84 7.17 -17.92 0.05
C ARG A 84 7.92 -18.76 -0.98
N ARG A 85 7.68 -18.51 -2.27
CA ARG A 85 8.21 -19.26 -3.41
C ARG A 85 8.85 -18.30 -4.41
N GLY A 86 9.65 -18.86 -5.31
CA GLY A 86 10.40 -18.10 -6.30
C GLY A 86 11.81 -17.73 -5.83
N PRO A 87 12.59 -17.07 -6.70
CA PRO A 87 14.01 -16.87 -6.45
C PRO A 87 14.34 -15.81 -5.40
N TYR A 88 13.42 -14.87 -5.16
CA TYR A 88 13.58 -13.79 -4.19
C TYR A 88 12.75 -14.05 -2.92
N GLU A 89 13.32 -13.74 -1.76
CA GLU A 89 12.63 -13.75 -0.46
C GLU A 89 11.71 -12.55 -0.33
N TYR A 90 12.20 -11.38 -0.74
CA TYR A 90 11.42 -10.16 -0.78
C TYR A 90 11.85 -9.25 -1.93
N ARG A 91 10.96 -8.33 -2.29
CA ARG A 91 11.24 -7.17 -3.12
C ARG A 91 10.89 -5.89 -2.36
N TRP A 92 11.75 -4.89 -2.46
CA TRP A 92 11.58 -3.62 -1.77
C TRP A 92 11.37 -2.48 -2.77
N PHE A 93 10.52 -1.51 -2.43
CA PHE A 93 10.23 -0.33 -3.26
C PHE A 93 10.13 0.92 -2.39
N LYS A 94 10.42 2.08 -3.01
CA LYS A 94 10.10 3.40 -2.48
C LYS A 94 9.02 4.05 -3.35
N PHE A 95 8.13 4.78 -2.72
CA PHE A 95 7.07 5.53 -3.40
C PHE A 95 6.81 6.85 -2.67
N ASN A 96 6.14 7.77 -3.36
CA ASN A 96 5.52 8.95 -2.77
C ASN A 96 4.03 8.68 -2.59
N TRP A 97 3.44 9.25 -1.56
CA TRP A 97 2.00 9.19 -1.33
C TRP A 97 1.39 10.56 -1.10
N GLU A 98 0.13 10.72 -1.51
CA GLU A 98 -0.67 11.93 -1.30
C GLU A 98 -2.12 11.51 -1.02
N VAL A 99 -2.74 12.08 0.01
CA VAL A 99 -4.18 12.07 0.23
C VAL A 99 -4.71 13.40 -0.28
N ARG A 100 -5.57 13.35 -1.30
CA ARG A 100 -6.17 14.54 -1.89
C ARG A 100 -7.56 14.22 -2.41
N ASP A 101 -8.54 15.01 -2.00
CA ASP A 101 -9.94 14.91 -2.43
C ASP A 101 -10.53 13.51 -2.16
N GLY A 102 -10.21 12.91 -1.00
CA GLY A 102 -10.68 11.57 -0.62
C GLY A 102 -10.09 10.41 -1.44
N VAL A 103 -8.95 10.63 -2.09
CA VAL A 103 -8.21 9.63 -2.87
C VAL A 103 -6.78 9.54 -2.35
N ILE A 104 -6.25 8.32 -2.22
CA ILE A 104 -4.83 8.10 -1.89
C ILE A 104 -4.08 7.77 -3.17
N TYR A 105 -3.16 8.63 -3.57
CA TYR A 105 -2.30 8.47 -4.74
C TYR A 105 -0.96 7.87 -4.29
N LEU A 106 -0.52 6.80 -4.94
CA LEU A 106 0.82 6.21 -4.75
C LEU A 106 1.60 6.31 -6.06
N THR A 107 2.77 6.94 -6.01
CA THR A 107 3.66 7.12 -7.18
C THR A 107 5.01 6.47 -6.91
N TYR A 108 5.41 5.53 -7.75
CA TYR A 108 6.65 4.76 -7.73
C TYR A 108 7.59 5.30 -8.82
N PRO A 109 8.51 6.24 -8.50
CA PRO A 109 9.27 6.98 -9.52
C PRO A 109 10.20 6.12 -10.38
N HIS A 110 10.41 4.86 -10.00
CA HIS A 110 11.30 3.90 -10.67
C HIS A 110 10.58 2.65 -11.16
N ASP A 111 9.27 2.54 -10.93
CA ASP A 111 8.45 1.42 -11.37
C ASP A 111 7.00 1.90 -11.57
N HIS A 112 6.81 2.77 -12.56
CA HIS A 112 5.52 3.43 -12.84
C HIS A 112 4.38 2.45 -13.15
N GLU A 113 4.66 1.17 -13.43
CA GLU A 113 3.63 0.13 -13.53
C GLU A 113 2.94 -0.16 -12.20
N LEU A 114 3.53 0.29 -11.08
CA LEU A 114 2.99 0.17 -9.72
C LEU A 114 2.20 1.38 -9.25
N ASP A 115 2.29 2.50 -9.99
CA ASP A 115 1.51 3.72 -9.73
C ASP A 115 0.03 3.37 -9.60
N VAL A 116 -0.60 3.89 -8.56
CA VAL A 116 -2.01 3.56 -8.28
C VAL A 116 -2.71 4.60 -7.45
N ASP A 117 -3.99 4.75 -7.76
CA ASP A 117 -4.93 5.56 -7.01
C ASP A 117 -5.81 4.60 -6.20
N ILE A 118 -6.06 4.90 -4.93
CA ILE A 118 -6.88 4.08 -4.05
C ILE A 118 -8.17 4.84 -3.74
N TYR A 119 -9.28 4.20 -4.09
CA TYR A 119 -10.63 4.71 -3.92
C TYR A 119 -11.44 3.85 -2.94
N ASP A 120 -12.56 4.42 -2.47
CA ASP A 120 -13.55 3.75 -1.62
C ASP A 120 -12.91 3.00 -0.43
N TYR A 121 -11.88 3.61 0.15
CA TYR A 121 -11.15 2.99 1.25
C TYR A 121 -11.86 3.18 2.59
N GLN A 122 -11.61 2.21 3.47
CA GLN A 122 -11.92 2.30 4.88
C GLN A 122 -10.62 2.26 5.64
N LEU A 123 -10.47 3.25 6.52
CA LEU A 123 -9.26 3.47 7.28
C LEU A 123 -9.61 3.63 8.75
N SER A 124 -8.94 2.85 9.59
CA SER A 124 -9.03 2.94 11.05
C SER A 124 -7.65 2.75 11.67
N ASN A 125 -7.57 2.83 12.99
CA ASN A 125 -6.32 2.54 13.70
C ASN A 125 -5.91 1.05 13.62
N ASP A 126 -6.77 0.17 13.08
CA ASP A 126 -6.52 -1.26 13.03
C ASP A 126 -6.45 -1.80 11.60
N TYR A 127 -7.18 -1.18 10.66
CA TYR A 127 -7.32 -1.72 9.30
C TYR A 127 -7.28 -0.63 8.24
N PHE A 128 -6.68 -1.00 7.11
CA PHE A 128 -6.72 -0.23 5.88
C PHE A 128 -7.14 -1.16 4.74
N THR A 129 -8.28 -0.87 4.13
CA THR A 129 -8.84 -1.65 3.02
C THR A 129 -9.41 -0.71 1.99
N GLY A 130 -9.39 -1.09 0.72
CA GLY A 130 -9.89 -0.26 -0.37
C GLY A 130 -9.66 -0.96 -1.71
N TYR A 131 -9.85 -0.22 -2.78
CA TYR A 131 -9.72 -0.71 -4.14
C TYR A 131 -8.64 0.03 -4.90
N PHE A 132 -7.92 -0.68 -5.76
CA PHE A 132 -6.89 -0.10 -6.62
C PHE A 132 -7.50 0.35 -7.95
N GLY A 133 -7.44 1.64 -8.25
CA GLY A 133 -8.01 2.23 -9.46
C GLY A 133 -9.48 1.83 -9.64
N ASP A 134 -9.85 1.50 -10.88
CA ASP A 134 -11.18 1.00 -11.22
C ASP A 134 -11.34 -0.53 -11.01
N SER A 135 -10.39 -1.18 -10.33
CA SER A 135 -10.44 -2.63 -10.12
C SER A 135 -11.42 -3.03 -9.02
N ASN A 136 -11.98 -4.23 -9.12
CA ASN A 136 -12.74 -4.83 -8.02
C ASN A 136 -11.83 -5.51 -6.97
N SER A 137 -10.51 -5.47 -7.16
CA SER A 137 -9.56 -6.08 -6.22
C SER A 137 -9.50 -5.28 -4.93
N ARG A 138 -9.97 -5.89 -3.84
CA ARG A 138 -9.93 -5.29 -2.51
C ARG A 138 -8.69 -5.76 -1.75
N PHE A 139 -7.84 -4.83 -1.33
CA PHE A 139 -6.74 -5.16 -0.42
C PHE A 139 -7.18 -5.11 1.04
N ARG A 140 -6.40 -5.72 1.92
CA ARG A 140 -6.59 -5.57 3.37
C ARG A 140 -5.25 -5.60 4.09
N MET A 141 -4.98 -4.51 4.77
CA MET A 141 -3.83 -4.34 5.65
C MET A 141 -4.31 -4.20 7.10
N SER A 142 -3.48 -4.66 8.02
CA SER A 142 -3.61 -4.48 9.47
C SER A 142 -2.56 -3.47 9.93
N LYS A 143 -2.94 -2.59 10.86
CA LYS A 143 -2.00 -1.61 11.38
C LYS A 143 -1.04 -2.25 12.36
N LEU A 144 0.25 -1.94 12.21
CA LEU A 144 1.30 -2.35 13.13
C LEU A 144 1.63 -1.25 14.11
N THR A 145 1.74 -0.01 13.64
CA THR A 145 2.15 1.13 14.47
C THR A 145 1.69 2.44 13.82
N ASP A 146 1.22 3.39 14.62
CA ASP A 146 0.98 4.77 14.15
C ASP A 146 2.26 5.59 14.12
N PHE A 147 2.38 6.45 13.12
CA PHE A 147 3.47 7.42 13.06
C PHE A 147 3.52 8.33 14.30
N TYR A 148 2.36 8.72 14.83
CA TYR A 148 2.26 9.71 15.92
C TYR A 148 2.43 9.12 17.34
N TYR A 149 2.37 7.79 17.52
CA TYR A 149 2.85 7.17 18.78
C TYR A 149 4.38 7.19 18.87
N TRP A 150 5.06 7.46 17.76
CA TRP A 150 6.47 7.83 17.72
C TRP A 150 6.62 9.33 18.04
N THR A 151 6.50 9.68 19.32
CA THR A 151 7.30 10.83 19.81
C THR A 151 8.72 10.31 19.92
N PRO A 152 9.71 10.87 19.20
CA PRO A 152 11.09 10.49 19.43
C PRO A 152 11.53 11.12 20.76
N ALA A 153 11.27 10.44 21.87
CA ALA A 153 12.29 10.36 22.90
C ALA A 153 13.41 9.51 22.29
N VAL A 154 14.21 10.13 21.41
CA VAL A 154 15.45 9.57 20.87
C VAL A 154 16.42 9.46 22.04
N TYR A 155 16.23 8.42 22.86
CA TYR A 155 17.32 7.81 23.59
C TYR A 155 18.01 6.87 22.62
N ILE A 156 19.04 7.43 22.00
CA ILE A 156 20.08 6.71 21.27
C ILE A 156 20.73 5.77 22.30
N ASP A 157 20.47 4.46 22.22
CA ASP A 157 21.40 3.48 22.76
C ASP A 157 22.27 2.96 21.62
N SER A 158 23.51 3.44 21.63
CA SER A 158 24.55 3.19 20.65
C SER A 158 25.18 1.81 20.86
N TYR A 159 24.51 0.75 20.40
CA TYR A 159 25.15 -0.58 20.36
C TYR A 159 25.10 -1.31 19.01
N TYR A 160 24.14 -0.98 18.12
CA TYR A 160 24.15 -1.44 16.73
C TYR A 160 23.85 -0.26 15.81
N GLY A 161 24.91 0.49 15.48
CA GLY A 161 24.80 1.72 14.69
C GLY A 161 24.15 1.50 13.33
N TYR A 162 22.93 2.02 13.17
CA TYR A 162 22.37 2.44 11.90
C TYR A 162 21.57 3.71 12.14
N THR A 163 22.12 4.85 11.72
CA THR A 163 21.50 6.16 11.83
C THR A 163 20.39 6.31 10.81
N LEU A 164 19.16 6.47 11.28
CA LEU A 164 17.94 6.74 10.51
C LEU A 164 18.07 7.93 9.53
N TYR A 165 19.07 8.79 9.73
CA TYR A 165 19.35 9.99 8.95
C TYR A 165 19.88 9.71 7.54
N ASP A 166 20.58 8.59 7.32
CA ASP A 166 21.14 8.26 6.00
C ASP A 166 20.12 7.57 5.06
N TYR A 167 19.06 6.96 5.61
CA TYR A 167 18.14 6.15 4.82
C TYR A 167 17.04 6.99 4.15
N LEU A 168 16.57 8.03 4.84
CA LEU A 168 15.58 9.00 4.33
C LEU A 168 16.15 9.88 3.20
N TYR A 169 17.47 10.09 3.15
CA TYR A 169 18.15 10.89 2.12
C TYR A 169 19.01 10.08 1.14
N SER A 170 18.97 8.74 1.19
CA SER A 170 19.69 7.95 0.19
C SER A 170 19.04 8.11 -1.18
N ASN A 171 19.71 8.86 -2.06
CA ASN A 171 19.35 9.11 -3.47
C ASN A 171 19.44 7.86 -4.37
N LYS A 172 19.43 6.66 -3.79
CA LYS A 172 19.52 5.41 -4.53
C LYS A 172 18.17 4.71 -4.46
N TYR A 173 17.36 4.98 -5.46
CA TYR A 173 16.00 4.48 -5.58
C TYR A 173 15.98 3.38 -6.64
N GLU A 174 16.07 2.12 -6.21
CA GLU A 174 15.86 0.95 -7.08
C GLU A 174 15.16 -0.15 -6.30
N GLY A 175 14.35 -0.95 -6.99
CA GLY A 175 13.60 -2.06 -6.41
C GLY A 175 14.50 -3.23 -5.98
N THR A 176 15.26 -3.06 -4.90
CA THR A 176 16.22 -4.07 -4.43
C THR A 176 15.50 -5.33 -3.94
N ALA A 177 16.02 -6.50 -4.30
CA ALA A 177 15.46 -7.79 -3.93
C ALA A 177 16.54 -8.65 -3.28
N LYS A 178 16.19 -9.37 -2.21
CA LYS A 178 17.09 -10.34 -1.59
C LYS A 178 16.80 -11.72 -2.15
N SER A 179 17.80 -12.33 -2.77
CA SER A 179 17.68 -13.72 -3.25
C SER A 179 17.77 -14.69 -2.09
N LYS A 180 17.13 -15.85 -2.25
CA LYS A 180 17.48 -17.01 -1.42
C LYS A 180 18.94 -17.41 -1.69
N ASP A 181 19.56 -18.18 -0.81
CA ASP A 181 20.97 -18.62 -0.94
C ASP A 181 21.29 -19.43 -2.23
N PHE A 182 20.29 -19.68 -3.07
CA PHE A 182 20.46 -20.20 -4.43
C PHE A 182 20.68 -19.06 -5.42
N LYS A 183 21.71 -19.19 -6.27
CA LYS A 183 21.89 -18.30 -7.43
C LYS A 183 20.67 -18.43 -8.34
N ALA A 184 19.84 -17.40 -8.34
CA ALA A 184 18.71 -17.28 -9.24
C ALA A 184 19.24 -16.98 -10.65
N GLU A 185 19.27 -17.98 -11.54
CA GLU A 185 19.60 -17.80 -12.96
C GLU A 185 18.39 -17.23 -13.71
N GLY A 186 18.46 -15.94 -14.07
CA GLY A 186 17.38 -15.19 -14.69
C GLY A 186 17.23 -13.77 -14.14
N LYS A 187 16.13 -13.11 -14.49
CA LYS A 187 15.84 -11.72 -14.09
C LYS A 187 14.35 -11.50 -13.85
N VAL A 188 14.04 -10.54 -12.98
CA VAL A 188 12.68 -9.99 -12.93
C VAL A 188 12.45 -9.16 -14.18
N ILE A 189 11.31 -9.40 -14.84
CA ILE A 189 10.91 -8.66 -16.04
C ILE A 189 9.70 -7.75 -15.78
N LYS A 190 8.97 -7.96 -14.69
CA LYS A 190 7.80 -7.15 -14.33
C LYS A 190 7.52 -7.21 -12.83
N ASN A 191 7.11 -6.07 -12.27
CA ASN A 191 6.33 -6.02 -11.03
C ASN A 191 4.90 -5.67 -11.38
N GLY A 192 3.97 -6.12 -10.56
CA GLY A 192 2.60 -5.69 -10.74
C GLY A 192 1.74 -5.97 -9.54
N ARG A 193 0.51 -5.49 -9.66
CA ARG A 193 -0.56 -5.73 -8.71
C ARG A 193 -1.68 -6.51 -9.38
N ASP A 194 -2.21 -7.51 -8.69
CA ASP A 194 -3.33 -8.30 -9.18
C ASP A 194 -4.63 -7.53 -9.02
N LEU A 195 -5.05 -6.91 -10.12
CA LEU A 195 -6.28 -6.14 -10.24
C LEU A 195 -7.51 -7.00 -10.63
N THR A 196 -7.37 -8.35 -10.64
CA THR A 196 -8.41 -9.26 -11.12
C THR A 196 -9.14 -10.03 -10.02
N HIS A 197 -8.62 -10.05 -8.79
CA HIS A 197 -9.23 -10.73 -7.65
C HIS A 197 -10.15 -9.81 -6.84
N GLY A 198 -11.35 -9.55 -7.35
CA GLY A 198 -12.45 -8.99 -6.58
C GLY A 198 -13.34 -10.10 -6.01
N GLY A 199 -13.44 -10.18 -4.67
CA GLY A 199 -14.39 -11.06 -4.01
C GLY A 199 -15.80 -10.83 -4.54
N GLU A 200 -16.50 -11.92 -4.88
CA GLU A 200 -17.89 -11.91 -5.32
C GLU A 200 -18.75 -11.07 -4.34
N LYS A 201 -19.60 -10.21 -4.91
CA LYS A 201 -20.61 -9.43 -4.17
C LYS A 201 -21.71 -10.34 -3.61
#